data_AF-A0A859FJP6-F1
#
_entry.id   AF-A0A859FJP6-F1
#
_cell.length_a   1.000
_cell.length_b   1.000
_cell.length_c   1.000
_cell.angle_alpha   90.00
_cell.angle_beta   90.00
_cell.angle_gamma   90.00
#
_symmetry.space_group_name_H-M   'P 1'
#
loop_
_entity.id
_entity.type
_entity.pdbx_description
1 polymer ?
#
loop_
_entity_poly.entity_id
_entity_poly.type
_entity_poly.pdbx_seq_one_letter_code
_entity_poly.pdbx_strand_id
1 'polypeptide(L)'
;MDSSRITYTYENRSDAPMELWLSAAPGTTDIQFTHVEPSHEEAHPFLGELFYFRLDAKESLRYEANYSSPRASALTEEARQYFLRNSALVPVDEGTKQKAEQITIDASTVKEKVFAIFSHVKESFRYSSQIKGRGTGITLNTGKGDCGELSAMIASYCRSLGIPARVMVGAFKGSFQPHAWNEVYIEEEGWMPLDVSVSMYTFFRHPLRNIGSIVRWGAFRNRARYFGEIESGRVVFSIDPERELTPAYIDREDPTASMTFPVGGEEFPWGQESLDGKAPYMQPIYPRLNGELTKIKQRDVLGSFRVKSNQLIDYVTSQTKIFAFTIAAALIYLSIGLNLFNIALPSMFETVLSGATVVALGIFSLLTLIRREFNVPLLILCVLFAFSMLSFIMGLITSA
;
A
#
# COMPACT_ATOMS: atom_id res chain seq x y z
N MET A 1 19.99 -3.96 -0.80
CA MET A 1 18.77 -3.12 -0.73
C MET A 1 17.58 -4.03 -0.99
N ASP A 2 16.52 -3.93 -0.19
CA ASP A 2 15.29 -4.68 -0.46
C ASP A 2 14.68 -4.16 -1.77
N SER A 3 14.74 -5.00 -2.80
CA SER A 3 14.13 -4.74 -4.10
C SER A 3 12.88 -5.59 -4.24
N SER A 4 11.85 -5.06 -4.90
CA SER A 4 10.60 -5.75 -5.17
C SER A 4 10.27 -5.72 -6.65
N ARG A 5 9.81 -6.84 -7.19
CA ARG A 5 9.30 -6.94 -8.55
C ARG A 5 7.86 -6.45 -8.62
N ILE A 6 7.59 -5.60 -9.60
CA ILE A 6 6.26 -5.19 -10.01
C ILE A 6 5.94 -5.95 -11.29
N THR A 7 4.76 -6.58 -11.33
CA THR A 7 4.15 -7.07 -12.56
C THR A 7 2.78 -6.40 -12.67
N TYR A 8 2.53 -5.72 -13.77
CA TYR A 8 1.31 -4.98 -14.07
C TYR A 8 0.74 -5.41 -15.41
N THR A 9 -0.58 -5.44 -15.51
CA THR A 9 -1.31 -5.75 -16.74
C THR A 9 -2.51 -4.82 -16.89
N TYR A 10 -2.74 -4.35 -18.10
CA TYR A 10 -3.91 -3.57 -18.49
C TYR A 10 -4.47 -4.09 -19.81
N GLU A 11 -5.78 -4.02 -20.01
CA GLU A 11 -6.47 -4.48 -21.21
C GLU A 11 -7.49 -3.41 -21.63
N ASN A 12 -7.34 -2.89 -22.85
CA ASN A 12 -8.38 -2.08 -23.46
C ASN A 12 -9.57 -2.97 -23.83
N ARG A 13 -10.63 -2.99 -23.00
CA ARG A 13 -11.81 -3.83 -23.26
C ARG A 13 -12.78 -3.27 -24.30
N SER A 14 -12.57 -2.07 -24.80
CA SER A 14 -13.46 -1.43 -25.78
C SER A 14 -13.12 -1.86 -27.21
N ASP A 15 -13.94 -1.44 -28.18
CA ASP A 15 -13.73 -1.68 -29.61
C ASP A 15 -13.12 -0.46 -30.31
N ALA A 16 -12.71 0.56 -29.52
CA ALA A 16 -12.05 1.77 -29.97
C ALA A 16 -10.68 1.95 -29.29
N PRO A 17 -9.76 2.73 -29.89
CA PRO A 17 -8.50 3.05 -29.24
C PRO A 17 -8.71 3.90 -27.99
N MET A 18 -7.74 3.87 -27.09
CA MET A 18 -7.67 4.71 -25.90
C MET A 18 -6.25 5.15 -25.60
N GLU A 19 -6.11 6.08 -24.67
CA GLU A 19 -4.80 6.55 -24.23
C GLU A 19 -4.55 6.15 -22.78
N LEU A 20 -3.28 5.95 -22.47
CA LEU A 20 -2.86 5.46 -21.18
C LEU A 20 -1.52 6.10 -20.80
N TRP A 21 -1.47 6.67 -19.60
CA TRP A 21 -0.23 7.12 -19.00
C TRP A 21 0.16 6.16 -17.88
N LEU A 22 1.45 5.84 -17.77
CA LEU A 22 2.01 4.99 -16.72
C LEU A 22 3.17 5.72 -16.04
N SER A 23 3.09 5.84 -14.72
CA SER A 23 4.15 6.42 -13.90
C SER A 23 5.07 5.34 -13.36
N ALA A 24 6.38 5.58 -13.44
CA ALA A 24 7.40 4.80 -12.74
C ALA A 24 8.22 5.74 -11.83
N ALA A 25 8.00 5.62 -10.53
CA ALA A 25 8.65 6.48 -9.54
C ALA A 25 10.19 6.29 -9.52
N PRO A 26 10.96 7.28 -9.01
CA PRO A 26 12.41 7.15 -8.85
C PRO A 26 12.78 5.88 -8.05
N GLY A 27 13.83 5.19 -8.49
CA GLY A 27 14.23 3.89 -7.93
C GLY A 27 13.58 2.68 -8.59
N THR A 28 12.76 2.90 -9.62
CA THR A 28 12.29 1.86 -10.55
C THR A 28 13.37 1.58 -11.60
N THR A 29 13.70 0.31 -11.81
CA THR A 29 14.71 -0.17 -12.75
C THR A 29 14.20 -1.38 -13.52
N ASP A 30 14.95 -1.80 -14.55
CA ASP A 30 14.64 -2.97 -15.37
C ASP A 30 13.22 -2.95 -15.94
N ILE A 31 12.79 -1.76 -16.38
CA ILE A 31 11.46 -1.54 -16.96
C ILE A 31 11.38 -2.29 -18.28
N GLN A 32 10.36 -3.14 -18.40
CA GLN A 32 10.06 -3.93 -19.59
C GLN A 32 8.59 -3.79 -19.91
N PHE A 33 8.31 -3.45 -21.16
CA PHE A 33 6.98 -3.51 -21.73
C PHE A 33 6.87 -4.74 -22.63
N THR A 34 5.67 -5.31 -22.70
CA THR A 34 5.36 -6.40 -23.61
C THR A 34 3.99 -6.13 -24.22
N HIS A 35 3.82 -6.59 -25.45
CA HIS A 35 2.67 -6.35 -26.33
C HIS A 35 2.62 -4.94 -26.93
N VAL A 36 2.91 -3.89 -26.16
CA VAL A 36 2.90 -2.49 -26.62
C VAL A 36 4.09 -1.72 -26.05
N GLU A 37 4.77 -0.95 -26.89
CA GLU A 37 5.84 -0.03 -26.49
C GLU A 37 5.30 1.40 -26.29
N PRO A 38 5.89 2.21 -25.41
CA PRO A 38 5.47 3.58 -25.20
C PRO A 38 5.67 4.41 -26.46
N SER A 39 4.67 5.21 -26.81
CA SER A 39 4.75 6.17 -27.92
C SER A 39 5.50 7.46 -27.51
N HIS A 40 5.56 7.74 -26.21
CA HIS A 40 6.33 8.84 -25.65
C HIS A 40 6.81 8.48 -24.24
N GLU A 41 8.00 8.98 -23.89
CA GLU A 41 8.66 8.79 -22.60
C GLU A 41 9.21 10.15 -22.15
N GLU A 42 8.96 10.50 -20.90
CA GLU A 42 9.48 11.72 -20.28
C GLU A 42 10.01 11.43 -18.88
N ALA A 43 11.28 11.75 -18.67
CA ALA A 43 11.93 11.69 -17.37
C ALA A 43 11.68 12.97 -16.58
N HIS A 44 11.19 12.82 -15.34
CA HIS A 44 11.05 13.94 -14.42
C HIS A 44 12.10 13.86 -13.28
N PRO A 45 12.82 14.96 -12.96
CA PRO A 45 13.97 14.93 -12.04
C PRO A 45 13.72 14.30 -10.67
N PHE A 46 12.50 14.45 -10.14
CA PHE A 46 12.13 13.93 -8.81
C PHE A 46 10.79 13.17 -8.76
N LEU A 47 10.10 13.02 -9.91
CA LEU A 47 8.85 12.24 -10.00
C LEU A 47 9.05 10.93 -10.77
N GLY A 48 10.22 10.72 -11.38
CA GLY A 48 10.53 9.53 -12.17
C GLY A 48 9.94 9.59 -13.57
N GLU A 49 9.98 8.46 -14.26
CA GLU A 49 9.56 8.34 -15.66
C GLU A 49 8.04 8.39 -15.81
N LEU A 50 7.59 9.01 -16.90
CA LEU A 50 6.21 8.96 -17.38
C LEU A 50 6.21 8.37 -18.79
N PHE A 51 5.42 7.32 -18.98
CA PHE A 51 5.24 6.65 -20.27
C PHE A 51 3.83 6.88 -20.78
N TYR A 52 3.71 7.20 -22.06
CA TYR A 52 2.43 7.36 -22.75
C TYR A 52 2.25 6.28 -23.82
N PHE A 53 1.05 5.70 -23.85
CA PHE A 53 0.64 4.67 -24.79
C PHE A 53 -0.66 5.08 -25.47
N ARG A 54 -0.74 4.77 -26.76
CA ARG A 54 -2.01 4.65 -27.48
C ARG A 54 -2.30 3.16 -27.65
N LEU A 55 -3.33 2.67 -26.99
CA LEU A 55 -3.74 1.26 -27.06
C LEU A 55 -4.85 1.10 -28.08
N ASP A 56 -4.66 0.19 -29.02
CA ASP A 56 -5.70 -0.18 -29.98
C ASP A 56 -6.81 -1.00 -29.33
N ALA A 57 -7.91 -1.22 -30.07
CA ALA A 57 -9.05 -1.99 -29.61
C ALA A 57 -8.62 -3.40 -29.17
N LYS A 58 -9.07 -3.83 -27.98
CA LYS A 58 -8.73 -5.15 -27.37
C LYS A 58 -7.24 -5.38 -27.10
N GLU A 59 -6.41 -4.36 -27.26
CA GLU A 59 -4.98 -4.48 -27.00
C GLU A 59 -4.68 -4.51 -25.49
N SER A 60 -3.66 -5.26 -25.11
CA SER A 60 -3.22 -5.39 -23.72
C SER A 60 -1.82 -4.84 -23.54
N LEU A 61 -1.56 -4.18 -22.42
CA LEU A 61 -0.23 -3.79 -21.97
C LEU A 61 0.21 -4.70 -20.82
N ARG A 62 1.46 -5.18 -20.87
CA ARG A 62 2.13 -5.78 -19.71
C ARG A 62 3.37 -4.95 -19.38
N TYR A 63 3.50 -4.59 -18.10
CA TYR A 63 4.63 -3.84 -17.55
C TYR A 63 5.27 -4.66 -16.43
N GLU A 64 6.58 -4.86 -16.51
CA GLU A 64 7.37 -5.48 -15.45
C GLU A 64 8.55 -4.58 -15.10
N ALA A 65 8.83 -4.44 -13.81
CA ALA A 65 9.94 -3.63 -13.33
C ALA A 65 10.39 -4.09 -11.94
N ASN A 66 11.56 -3.64 -11.54
CA ASN A 66 12.07 -3.74 -10.19
C ASN A 66 11.97 -2.39 -9.51
N TYR A 67 11.62 -2.36 -8.23
CA TYR A 67 11.61 -1.14 -7.43
C TYR A 67 12.47 -1.32 -6.19
N SER A 68 13.29 -0.32 -5.92
CA SER A 68 13.98 -0.18 -4.63
C SER A 68 13.83 1.26 -4.17
N SER A 69 13.56 1.45 -2.88
CA SER A 69 13.47 2.79 -2.32
C SER A 69 14.80 3.51 -2.56
N PRO A 70 14.81 4.66 -3.24
CA PRO A 70 16.04 5.41 -3.46
C PRO A 70 16.61 5.84 -2.11
N ARG A 71 17.93 6.03 -2.04
CA ARG A 71 18.54 6.67 -0.87
C ARG A 71 18.04 8.11 -0.79
N ALA A 72 17.95 8.63 0.44
CA ALA A 72 17.61 10.03 0.66
C ALA A 72 18.53 10.92 -0.17
N SER A 73 17.96 11.63 -1.15
CA SER A 73 18.62 12.67 -1.91
C SER A 73 18.35 14.02 -1.26
N ALA A 74 19.28 14.95 -1.40
CA ALA A 74 19.05 16.34 -1.02
C ALA A 74 17.85 16.89 -1.80
N LEU A 75 17.02 17.69 -1.12
CA LEU A 75 15.89 18.36 -1.74
C LEU A 75 16.37 19.54 -2.56
N THR A 76 16.19 19.49 -3.89
CA THR A 76 16.43 20.66 -4.76
C THR A 76 15.38 21.72 -4.50
N GLU A 77 15.64 22.97 -4.89
CA GLU A 77 14.68 24.05 -4.69
C GLU A 77 13.42 23.85 -5.52
N GLU A 78 13.53 23.32 -6.73
CA GLU A 78 12.38 22.99 -7.59
C GLU A 78 11.51 21.92 -6.93
N ALA A 79 12.12 20.87 -6.38
CA ALA A 79 11.41 19.84 -5.64
C ALA A 79 10.78 20.39 -4.35
N ARG A 80 11.48 21.30 -3.66
CA ARG A 80 10.95 21.98 -2.46
C ARG A 80 9.67 22.75 -2.80
N GLN A 81 9.72 23.62 -3.81
CA GLN A 81 8.56 24.39 -4.24
C GLN A 81 7.41 23.48 -4.68
N TYR A 82 7.73 22.42 -5.44
CA TYR A 82 6.73 21.44 -5.85
C TYR A 82 6.05 20.76 -4.66
N PHE A 83 6.81 20.32 -3.65
CA PHE A 83 6.25 19.65 -2.47
C PHE A 83 5.76 20.60 -1.37
N LEU A 84 5.75 21.92 -1.63
CA LEU A 84 5.08 22.95 -0.84
C LEU A 84 3.82 23.51 -1.51
N ARG A 85 3.61 23.21 -2.80
CA ARG A 85 2.52 23.79 -3.59
C ARG A 85 1.14 23.43 -3.06
N ASN A 86 0.22 24.36 -3.27
CA ASN A 86 -1.23 24.14 -3.18
C ASN A 86 -1.71 23.29 -4.36
N SER A 87 -2.65 22.39 -4.12
CA SER A 87 -3.30 21.59 -5.16
C SER A 87 -4.72 21.18 -4.74
N ALA A 88 -5.54 20.64 -5.65
CA ALA A 88 -6.95 20.39 -5.37
C ALA A 88 -7.15 19.28 -4.31
N LEU A 89 -6.31 18.26 -4.32
CA LEU A 89 -6.34 17.16 -3.35
C LEU A 89 -5.50 17.45 -2.11
N VAL A 90 -4.53 18.37 -2.19
CA VAL A 90 -3.67 18.78 -1.06
C VAL A 90 -3.69 20.31 -0.94
N PRO A 91 -4.82 20.89 -0.50
CA PRO A 91 -4.95 22.33 -0.41
C PRO A 91 -4.03 22.90 0.67
N VAL A 92 -3.52 24.10 0.40
CA VAL A 92 -2.66 24.88 1.29
C VAL A 92 -3.28 26.28 1.36
N ASP A 93 -4.30 26.41 2.20
CA ASP A 93 -5.03 27.66 2.43
C ASP A 93 -4.83 28.19 3.85
N GLU A 94 -5.33 29.41 4.08
CA GLU A 94 -5.20 30.10 5.36
C GLU A 94 -5.88 29.34 6.51
N GLY A 95 -7.02 28.69 6.26
CA GLY A 95 -7.71 27.88 7.27
C GLY A 95 -6.90 26.65 7.71
N THR A 96 -6.32 25.97 6.73
CA THR A 96 -5.40 24.84 6.94
C THR A 96 -4.16 25.28 7.70
N LYS A 97 -3.59 26.44 7.36
CA LYS A 97 -2.43 27.01 8.05
C LYS A 97 -2.74 27.33 9.50
N GLN A 98 -3.81 28.07 9.79
CA GLN A 98 -4.21 28.40 11.17
C GLN A 98 -4.46 27.13 12.00
N LYS A 99 -5.08 26.11 11.39
CA LYS A 99 -5.27 24.83 12.08
C LYS A 99 -3.95 24.13 12.37
N ALA A 100 -3.03 24.11 11.41
CA ALA A 100 -1.71 23.51 11.59
C ALA A 100 -0.88 24.25 12.67
N GLU A 101 -0.93 25.59 12.70
CA GLU A 101 -0.28 26.40 13.74
C GLU A 101 -0.87 26.09 15.13
N GLN A 102 -2.19 25.94 15.24
CA GLN A 102 -2.84 25.54 16.49
C GLN A 102 -2.39 24.15 16.96
N ILE A 103 -2.31 23.17 16.05
CA ILE A 103 -1.86 21.80 16.36
C ILE A 103 -0.41 21.80 16.85
N THR A 104 0.40 22.72 16.34
CA THR A 104 1.86 22.74 16.54
C THR A 104 2.36 23.80 17.50
N ILE A 105 1.47 24.42 18.28
CA ILE A 105 1.78 25.56 19.15
C ILE A 105 2.88 25.27 20.19
N ASP A 106 2.91 24.05 20.71
CA ASP A 106 3.88 23.61 21.73
C ASP A 106 5.13 22.92 21.12
N ALA A 107 5.21 22.82 19.80
CA ALA A 107 6.30 22.14 19.10
C ALA A 107 7.43 23.13 18.71
N SER A 108 8.66 22.81 19.10
CA SER A 108 9.83 23.68 18.89
C SER A 108 10.61 23.29 17.63
N THR A 109 10.64 22.00 17.28
CA THR A 109 11.38 21.49 16.10
C THR A 109 10.45 21.07 14.97
N VAL A 110 10.95 21.02 13.73
CA VAL A 110 10.18 20.51 12.57
C VAL A 110 9.66 19.09 12.85
N LYS A 111 10.50 18.23 13.42
CA LYS A 111 10.12 16.85 13.76
C LYS A 111 8.98 16.78 14.79
N GLU A 112 9.02 17.63 15.82
CA GLU A 112 7.93 17.74 16.79
C GLU A 112 6.63 18.25 16.13
N LYS A 113 6.72 19.22 15.21
CA LYS A 113 5.57 19.72 14.46
C LYS A 113 4.93 18.62 13.63
N VAL A 114 5.74 17.85 12.89
CA VAL A 114 5.25 16.70 12.11
C VAL A 114 4.65 15.64 13.04
N PHE A 115 5.25 15.37 14.20
CA PHE A 115 4.71 14.41 15.17
C PHE A 115 3.36 14.85 15.73
N ALA A 116 3.21 16.13 16.05
CA ALA A 116 1.95 16.70 16.51
C ALA A 116 0.87 16.60 15.42
N ILE A 117 1.20 16.90 14.16
CA ILE A 117 0.29 16.73 13.01
C ILE A 117 -0.10 15.26 12.83
N PHE A 118 0.87 14.34 12.84
CA PHE A 118 0.64 12.91 12.72
C PHE A 118 -0.31 12.40 13.81
N SER A 119 -0.07 12.81 15.07
CA SER A 119 -0.89 12.43 16.22
C SER A 119 -2.30 13.04 16.13
N HIS A 120 -2.40 14.31 15.75
CA HIS A 120 -3.69 14.97 15.55
C HIS A 120 -4.53 14.27 14.49
N VAL A 121 -3.97 13.95 13.32
CA VAL A 121 -4.70 13.24 12.26
C VAL A 121 -5.13 11.85 12.74
N LYS A 122 -4.23 11.14 13.43
CA LYS A 122 -4.52 9.82 14.02
C LYS A 122 -5.69 9.83 15.01
N GLU A 123 -5.81 10.89 15.80
CA GLU A 123 -6.79 10.99 16.90
C GLU A 123 -8.12 11.63 16.47
N SER A 124 -8.07 12.56 15.51
CA SER A 124 -9.23 13.35 15.09
C SER A 124 -10.05 12.69 13.99
N PHE A 125 -9.43 11.80 13.19
CA PHE A 125 -10.09 11.13 12.07
C PHE A 125 -10.20 9.62 12.27
N ARG A 126 -11.11 9.00 11.52
CA ARG A 126 -11.28 7.55 11.49
C ARG A 126 -10.93 6.99 10.11
N TYR A 127 -10.10 5.96 10.10
CA TYR A 127 -9.88 5.19 8.88
C TYR A 127 -11.19 4.55 8.38
N SER A 128 -11.49 4.72 7.10
CA SER A 128 -12.57 4.02 6.42
C SER A 128 -12.19 3.71 4.98
N SER A 129 -12.34 2.46 4.56
CA SER A 129 -12.25 2.07 3.15
C SER A 129 -13.51 2.40 2.34
N GLN A 130 -14.57 2.86 3.01
CA GLN A 130 -15.85 3.25 2.41
C GLN A 130 -16.00 4.77 2.50
N ILE A 131 -15.22 5.47 1.68
CA ILE A 131 -15.32 6.92 1.54
C ILE A 131 -16.42 7.28 0.53
N LYS A 132 -17.04 8.46 0.72
CA LYS A 132 -18.09 8.99 -0.15
C LYS A 132 -17.57 10.00 -1.19
N GLY A 133 -16.29 10.34 -1.11
CA GLY A 133 -15.60 11.28 -1.98
C GLY A 133 -14.12 11.41 -1.56
N ARG A 134 -13.31 12.02 -2.42
CA ARG A 134 -11.90 12.36 -2.20
C ARG A 134 -11.70 13.86 -2.05
N GLY A 135 -10.66 14.23 -1.32
CA GLY A 135 -10.29 15.60 -0.98
C GLY A 135 -10.31 15.84 0.54
N THR A 136 -9.36 16.66 1.00
CA THR A 136 -9.23 17.02 2.41
C THR A 136 -10.48 17.70 2.97
N GLY A 137 -11.19 18.52 2.18
CA GLY A 137 -12.45 19.14 2.58
C GLY A 137 -13.55 18.13 2.94
N ILE A 138 -13.68 17.05 2.15
CA ILE A 138 -14.63 15.96 2.44
C ILE A 138 -14.19 15.20 3.69
N THR A 139 -12.89 14.99 3.86
CA THR A 139 -12.31 14.31 5.03
C THR A 139 -12.56 15.11 6.31
N LEU A 140 -12.36 16.42 6.27
CA LEU A 140 -12.68 17.36 7.35
C LEU A 140 -14.17 17.32 7.72
N ASN A 141 -15.05 17.38 6.72
CA ASN A 141 -16.50 17.39 6.94
C ASN A 141 -17.03 16.06 7.51
N THR A 142 -16.48 14.93 7.07
CA THR A 142 -16.98 13.60 7.47
C THR A 142 -16.26 13.00 8.67
N GLY A 143 -15.07 13.51 9.01
CA GLY A 143 -14.17 12.93 10.01
C GLY A 143 -13.62 11.55 9.61
N LYS A 144 -13.71 11.17 8.32
CA LYS A 144 -13.33 9.85 7.81
C LYS A 144 -12.51 9.97 6.53
N GLY A 145 -11.51 9.10 6.38
CA GLY A 145 -10.68 9.03 5.19
C GLY A 145 -10.06 7.65 4.99
N ASP A 146 -9.70 7.32 3.75
CA ASP A 146 -8.87 6.15 3.44
C ASP A 146 -7.37 6.51 3.54
N CYS A 147 -6.48 5.60 3.12
CA CYS A 147 -5.03 5.86 3.16
C CYS A 147 -4.62 7.10 2.34
N GLY A 148 -5.25 7.35 1.19
CA GLY A 148 -4.94 8.50 0.34
C GLY A 148 -5.41 9.80 0.96
N GLU A 149 -6.62 9.81 1.52
CA GLU A 149 -7.21 11.00 2.15
C GLU A 149 -6.46 11.43 3.41
N LEU A 150 -6.14 10.47 4.27
CA LEU A 150 -5.40 10.76 5.50
C LEU A 150 -3.96 11.21 5.19
N SER A 151 -3.35 10.68 4.12
CA SER A 151 -2.06 11.17 3.66
C SER A 151 -2.13 12.56 3.04
N ALA A 152 -3.20 12.88 2.31
CA ALA A 152 -3.44 14.24 1.82
C ALA A 152 -3.61 15.24 2.98
N MET A 153 -4.31 14.88 4.05
CA MET A 153 -4.43 15.72 5.27
C MET A 153 -3.07 16.03 5.90
N ILE A 154 -2.21 15.02 6.07
CA ILE A 154 -0.85 15.24 6.62
C ILE A 154 -0.03 16.15 5.69
N ALA A 155 -0.05 15.88 4.38
CA ALA A 155 0.69 16.69 3.43
C ALA A 155 0.21 18.15 3.45
N SER A 156 -1.11 18.37 3.47
CA SER A 156 -1.74 19.70 3.51
C SER A 156 -1.31 20.50 4.76
N TYR A 157 -1.37 19.91 5.95
CA TYR A 157 -0.90 20.56 7.19
C TYR A 157 0.62 20.80 7.22
N CYS A 158 1.43 19.88 6.72
CA CYS A 158 2.88 20.08 6.65
C CYS A 158 3.24 21.22 5.69
N ARG A 159 2.66 21.21 4.48
CA ARG A 159 2.90 22.22 3.46
C ARG A 159 2.51 23.62 3.90
N SER A 160 1.40 23.76 4.62
CA SER A 160 0.95 25.06 5.14
C SER A 160 1.89 25.68 6.17
N LEU A 161 2.72 24.85 6.82
CA LEU A 161 3.78 25.28 7.74
C LEU A 161 5.15 25.41 7.06
N GLY A 162 5.24 25.29 5.74
CA GLY A 162 6.50 25.35 5.01
C GLY A 162 7.35 24.08 5.12
N ILE A 163 6.76 22.94 5.50
CA ILE A 163 7.44 21.64 5.59
C ILE A 163 7.14 20.84 4.32
N PRO A 164 8.15 20.58 3.45
CA PRO A 164 7.92 19.82 2.21
C PRO A 164 7.41 18.42 2.51
N ALA A 165 6.28 18.06 1.92
CA ALA A 165 5.62 16.79 2.16
C ALA A 165 5.07 16.23 0.85
N ARG A 166 5.31 14.94 0.61
CA ARG A 166 4.83 14.23 -0.58
C ARG A 166 3.98 13.03 -0.18
N VAL A 167 2.94 12.77 -0.97
CA VAL A 167 2.11 11.56 -0.84
C VAL A 167 2.71 10.51 -1.76
N MET A 168 3.09 9.37 -1.21
CA MET A 168 3.61 8.24 -1.96
C MET A 168 2.43 7.35 -2.33
N VAL A 169 2.19 7.14 -3.62
CA VAL A 169 1.10 6.31 -4.13
C VAL A 169 1.70 5.02 -4.68
N GLY A 170 1.32 3.89 -4.09
CA GLY A 170 2.04 2.65 -4.31
C GLY A 170 1.27 1.41 -3.88
N ALA A 171 1.99 0.39 -3.45
CA ALA A 171 1.40 -0.88 -3.05
C ALA A 171 2.24 -1.66 -2.04
N PHE A 172 1.55 -2.50 -1.27
CA PHE A 172 2.16 -3.57 -0.49
C PHE A 172 2.47 -4.82 -1.33
N LYS A 173 3.27 -5.74 -0.79
CA LYS A 173 3.52 -7.07 -1.38
C LYS A 173 2.22 -7.86 -1.57
N GLY A 174 2.05 -8.47 -2.74
CA GLY A 174 0.89 -9.30 -3.08
C GLY A 174 0.12 -8.79 -4.29
N SER A 175 -1.03 -9.40 -4.57
CA SER A 175 -1.90 -9.02 -5.68
C SER A 175 -2.84 -7.90 -5.26
N PHE A 176 -2.84 -6.81 -6.04
CA PHE A 176 -3.77 -5.68 -5.90
C PHE A 176 -3.94 -5.21 -4.44
N GLN A 177 -2.84 -4.76 -3.85
CA GLN A 177 -2.78 -4.20 -2.48
C GLN A 177 -2.36 -2.73 -2.55
N PRO A 178 -3.20 -1.84 -3.12
CA PRO A 178 -2.85 -0.43 -3.26
C PRO A 178 -2.73 0.23 -1.89
N HIS A 179 -1.85 1.20 -1.78
CA HIS A 179 -1.65 1.95 -0.55
C HIS A 179 -1.07 3.33 -0.82
N ALA A 180 -1.38 4.26 0.08
CA ALA A 180 -0.77 5.59 0.10
C ALA A 180 -0.23 5.90 1.50
N TRP A 181 0.90 6.61 1.53
CA TRP A 181 1.53 7.08 2.75
C TRP A 181 2.23 8.41 2.47
N ASN A 182 2.93 8.98 3.45
CA ASN A 182 3.65 10.24 3.28
C ASN A 182 5.16 10.05 3.40
N GLU A 183 5.89 10.95 2.77
CA GLU A 183 7.24 11.30 3.20
C GLU A 183 7.30 12.80 3.46
N VAL A 184 7.97 13.20 4.53
CA VAL A 184 8.20 14.59 4.90
C VAL A 184 9.69 14.87 4.93
N TYR A 185 10.11 16.03 4.44
CA TYR A 185 11.52 16.38 4.42
C TYR A 185 11.91 17.14 5.69
N ILE A 186 12.93 16.63 6.38
CA ILE A 186 13.56 17.27 7.54
C ILE A 186 15.02 17.49 7.16
N GLU A 187 15.52 18.72 7.20
CA GLU A 187 16.85 19.09 6.66
C GLU A 187 18.00 18.17 7.12
N GLU A 188 18.00 17.76 8.40
CA GLU A 188 19.05 16.92 8.99
C GLU A 188 18.83 15.41 8.75
N GLU A 189 17.62 14.98 8.42
CA GLU A 189 17.24 13.54 8.31
C GLU A 189 16.86 13.13 6.88
N GLY A 190 16.63 14.08 5.98
CA GLY A 190 16.11 13.86 4.64
C GLY A 190 14.62 13.52 4.61
N TRP A 191 14.21 12.73 3.62
CA TRP A 191 12.84 12.24 3.50
C TRP A 191 12.53 11.17 4.54
N MET A 192 11.70 11.53 5.52
CA MET A 192 11.24 10.65 6.59
C MET A 192 9.84 10.11 6.27
N PRO A 193 9.65 8.77 6.24
CA PRO A 193 8.35 8.18 5.90
C PRO A 193 7.37 8.22 7.08
N LEU A 194 6.10 8.47 6.79
CA LEU A 194 5.00 8.47 7.74
C LEU A 194 3.82 7.66 7.18
N ASP A 195 3.22 6.80 8.01
CA ASP A 195 1.99 6.08 7.63
C ASP A 195 0.95 6.11 8.75
N VAL A 196 0.15 7.19 8.75
CA VAL A 196 -0.88 7.37 9.76
C VAL A 196 -1.99 6.32 9.62
N SER A 197 -2.29 5.89 8.40
CA SER A 197 -3.38 4.94 8.14
C SER A 197 -3.09 3.58 8.75
N VAL A 198 -1.89 3.03 8.57
CA VAL A 198 -1.47 1.78 9.19
C VAL A 198 -1.30 1.94 10.71
N SER A 199 -0.91 3.13 11.18
CA SER A 199 -0.88 3.42 12.62
C SER A 199 -2.26 3.38 13.29
N MET A 200 -3.34 3.68 12.54
CA MET A 200 -4.72 3.60 13.01
C MET A 200 -5.28 2.17 12.97
N TYR A 201 -4.73 1.29 12.14
CA TYR A 201 -5.16 -0.10 12.06
C TYR A 201 -4.92 -0.83 13.39
N THR A 202 -5.98 -0.98 14.16
CA THR A 202 -5.99 -1.81 15.36
C THR A 202 -6.20 -3.27 14.97
N PHE A 203 -5.13 -3.97 14.54
CA PHE A 203 -5.15 -5.45 14.45
C PHE A 203 -5.65 -6.09 15.76
N PHE A 204 -5.46 -5.39 16.88
CA PHE A 204 -5.68 -5.85 18.25
C PHE A 204 -7.12 -5.77 18.79
N ARG A 205 -8.08 -5.13 18.11
CA ARG A 205 -9.47 -5.13 18.61
C ARG A 205 -10.15 -6.50 18.49
N HIS A 206 -9.71 -7.33 17.54
CA HIS A 206 -10.21 -8.68 17.33
C HIS A 206 -9.08 -9.64 16.90
N PRO A 207 -8.20 -10.09 17.82
CA PRO A 207 -7.02 -10.90 17.50
C PRO A 207 -7.35 -12.20 16.76
N LEU A 208 -8.48 -12.83 17.08
CA LEU A 208 -8.94 -14.07 16.42
C LEU A 208 -9.50 -13.81 15.01
N ARG A 209 -10.08 -12.63 14.76
CA ARG A 209 -10.73 -12.27 13.50
C ARG A 209 -9.73 -11.83 12.42
N ASN A 210 -8.52 -11.44 12.84
CA ASN A 210 -7.49 -10.86 11.98
C ASN A 210 -6.22 -11.72 11.88
N ILE A 211 -6.26 -12.99 12.31
CA ILE A 211 -5.06 -13.86 12.37
C ILE A 211 -4.39 -14.03 11.01
N GLY A 212 -5.16 -14.14 9.92
CA GLY A 212 -4.60 -14.24 8.56
C GLY A 212 -3.84 -12.99 8.11
N SER A 213 -4.26 -11.81 8.57
CA SER A 213 -3.57 -10.55 8.29
C SER A 213 -2.29 -10.39 9.13
N ILE A 214 -2.29 -10.88 10.39
CA ILE A 214 -1.10 -10.96 11.24
C ILE A 214 -0.05 -11.91 10.63
N VAL A 215 -0.49 -13.05 10.10
CA VAL A 215 0.38 -14.03 9.43
C VAL A 215 0.96 -13.47 8.14
N ARG A 216 0.18 -12.70 7.37
CA ARG A 216 0.60 -12.16 6.07
C ARG A 216 1.48 -10.91 6.18
N TRP A 217 1.21 -10.04 7.15
CA TRP A 217 1.84 -8.72 7.27
C TRP A 217 2.77 -8.59 8.48
N GLY A 218 2.79 -9.60 9.36
CA GLY A 218 3.49 -9.55 10.64
C GLY A 218 2.66 -8.86 11.72
N ALA A 219 2.94 -9.20 12.98
CA ALA A 219 2.30 -8.51 14.09
C ALA A 219 3.07 -7.24 14.47
N PHE A 220 2.48 -6.08 14.19
CA PHE A 220 3.09 -4.77 14.44
C PHE A 220 3.17 -4.43 15.93
N ARG A 221 4.39 -4.16 16.40
CA ARG A 221 4.73 -4.08 17.84
C ARG A 221 4.65 -2.68 18.45
N ASN A 222 4.60 -1.60 17.66
CA ASN A 222 4.47 -0.24 18.17
C ASN A 222 3.81 0.67 17.11
N ARG A 223 2.59 1.16 17.34
CA ARG A 223 1.92 2.07 16.39
C ARG A 223 2.70 3.37 16.15
N ALA A 224 3.57 3.75 17.08
CA ALA A 224 4.43 4.93 16.95
C ALA A 224 5.55 4.74 15.92
N ARG A 225 5.89 3.49 15.52
CA ARG A 225 6.95 3.26 14.50
C ARG A 225 6.61 3.90 13.15
N TYR A 226 5.32 4.01 12.82
CA TYR A 226 4.87 4.59 11.55
C TYR A 226 5.04 6.10 11.47
N PHE A 227 5.67 6.69 12.49
CA PHE A 227 6.33 7.98 12.43
C PHE A 227 7.83 7.73 12.28
N GLY A 228 8.32 7.70 11.03
CA GLY A 228 9.74 7.53 10.71
C GLY A 228 10.11 6.16 10.12
N GLU A 229 9.25 5.15 10.21
CA GLU A 229 9.51 3.83 9.64
C GLU A 229 8.30 3.26 8.89
N ILE A 230 8.57 2.52 7.81
CA ILE A 230 7.59 1.69 7.09
C ILE A 230 8.17 0.29 6.87
N GLU A 231 7.34 -0.69 6.58
CA GLU A 231 7.79 -2.05 6.27
C GLU A 231 8.53 -2.10 4.95
N SER A 232 9.47 -3.04 4.84
CA SER A 232 10.23 -3.21 3.62
C SER A 232 9.44 -3.88 2.50
N GLY A 233 9.83 -3.56 1.27
CA GLY A 233 9.25 -4.10 0.03
C GLY A 233 7.84 -3.61 -0.32
N ARG A 234 7.44 -2.45 0.23
CA ARG A 234 6.47 -1.58 -0.44
C ARG A 234 7.09 -1.06 -1.75
N VAL A 235 6.24 -0.82 -2.74
CA VAL A 235 6.63 -0.19 -4.01
C VAL A 235 5.92 1.14 -4.18
N VAL A 236 6.54 2.06 -4.90
CA VAL A 236 5.95 3.35 -5.26
C VAL A 236 5.68 3.33 -6.76
N PHE A 237 4.48 3.71 -7.14
CA PHE A 237 4.09 3.87 -8.54
C PHE A 237 4.20 5.33 -8.98
N SER A 238 3.66 6.23 -8.18
CA SER A 238 3.69 7.67 -8.41
C SER A 238 3.91 8.43 -7.10
N ILE A 239 4.38 9.67 -7.26
CA ILE A 239 4.63 10.59 -6.16
C ILE A 239 3.70 11.80 -6.36
N ASP A 240 3.03 12.18 -5.28
CA ASP A 240 1.98 13.19 -5.22
C ASP A 240 0.66 12.74 -5.86
N PRO A 241 -0.52 13.11 -5.32
CA PRO A 241 -1.78 12.65 -5.89
C PRO A 241 -2.16 13.36 -7.19
N GLU A 242 -1.50 14.46 -7.56
CA GLU A 242 -1.81 15.24 -8.77
C GLU A 242 -0.56 15.39 -9.63
N ARG A 243 -0.44 14.53 -10.66
CA ARG A 243 0.69 14.53 -11.58
C ARG A 243 0.30 15.11 -12.93
N GLU A 244 1.09 16.05 -13.43
CA GLU A 244 0.98 16.54 -14.81
C GLU A 244 1.34 15.43 -15.81
N LEU A 245 0.63 15.41 -16.94
CA LEU A 245 0.77 14.38 -17.94
C LEU A 245 1.37 14.95 -19.23
N THR A 246 2.23 14.17 -19.86
CA THR A 246 2.78 14.45 -21.18
C THR A 246 2.60 13.22 -22.08
N PRO A 247 1.92 13.35 -23.24
CA PRO A 247 1.14 14.52 -23.68
C PRO A 247 0.06 14.92 -22.66
N ALA A 248 -0.36 16.18 -22.69
CA ALA A 248 -1.38 16.71 -21.78
C ALA A 248 -2.68 15.92 -21.87
N TYR A 249 -3.29 15.66 -20.71
CA TYR A 249 -4.62 15.05 -20.67
C TYR A 249 -5.65 16.06 -21.20
N ILE A 250 -6.52 15.59 -22.09
CA ILE A 250 -7.62 16.38 -22.63
C ILE A 250 -8.91 15.70 -22.19
N ASP A 251 -9.64 16.38 -21.32
CA ASP A 251 -10.92 15.95 -20.78
C ASP A 251 -11.93 15.68 -21.88
N ARG A 252 -12.82 14.72 -21.64
CA ARG A 252 -13.92 14.45 -22.57
C ARG A 252 -14.98 15.53 -22.46
N GLU A 253 -15.52 15.96 -23.60
CA GLU A 253 -16.67 16.86 -23.63
C GLU A 253 -17.94 16.21 -23.04
N ASP A 254 -18.15 14.92 -23.31
CA ASP A 254 -19.31 14.15 -22.82
C ASP A 254 -18.85 12.91 -22.05
N PRO A 255 -18.55 13.03 -20.75
CA PRO A 255 -18.19 11.90 -19.91
C PRO A 255 -19.43 11.07 -19.55
N THR A 256 -19.24 9.75 -19.54
CA THR A 256 -20.26 8.81 -19.09
C THR A 256 -20.41 8.93 -17.57
N ALA A 257 -21.64 8.95 -17.07
CA ALA A 257 -21.95 8.88 -15.63
C ALA A 257 -21.72 7.47 -15.01
N SER A 258 -20.74 6.74 -15.53
CA SER A 258 -20.34 5.40 -15.09
C SER A 258 -19.03 5.52 -14.33
N MET A 259 -18.97 5.02 -13.09
CA MET A 259 -17.80 5.14 -12.21
C MET A 259 -17.39 6.59 -11.94
N THR A 260 -18.37 7.44 -11.61
CA THR A 260 -18.09 8.75 -11.00
C THR A 260 -17.78 8.57 -9.52
N PHE A 261 -16.91 9.43 -9.00
CA PHE A 261 -16.63 9.48 -7.57
C PHE A 261 -16.36 10.93 -7.18
N PRO A 262 -17.01 11.50 -6.15
CA PRO A 262 -16.80 12.90 -5.83
C PRO A 262 -15.33 13.21 -5.53
N VAL A 263 -14.78 14.26 -6.14
CA VAL A 263 -13.44 14.79 -5.85
C VAL A 263 -13.58 16.29 -5.60
N GLY A 264 -13.13 16.79 -4.46
CA GLY A 264 -13.25 18.21 -4.13
C GLY A 264 -14.71 18.69 -3.95
N GLY A 265 -15.68 17.79 -3.88
CA GLY A 265 -17.11 18.10 -3.76
C GLY A 265 -17.88 18.01 -5.08
N GLU A 266 -17.20 17.80 -6.21
CA GLU A 266 -17.81 17.68 -7.54
C GLU A 266 -17.74 16.23 -8.02
N GLU A 267 -18.73 15.79 -8.80
CA GLU A 267 -18.74 14.44 -9.38
C GLU A 267 -17.62 14.33 -10.43
N PHE A 268 -16.66 13.43 -10.19
CA PHE A 268 -15.51 13.26 -11.07
C PHE A 268 -15.59 11.92 -11.82
N PRO A 269 -15.80 11.91 -13.15
CA PRO A 269 -15.82 10.72 -14.01
C PRO A 269 -14.41 10.15 -14.20
N TRP A 270 -14.08 9.14 -13.40
CA TRP A 270 -12.71 8.66 -13.31
C TRP A 270 -12.22 8.04 -14.63
N GLY A 271 -11.07 8.50 -15.11
CA GLY A 271 -10.48 8.06 -16.39
C GLY A 271 -11.15 8.67 -17.62
N GLN A 272 -11.97 9.71 -17.44
CA GLN A 272 -12.57 10.49 -18.54
C GLN A 272 -12.29 12.00 -18.40
N GLU A 273 -11.97 12.46 -17.19
CA GLU A 273 -11.58 13.82 -16.85
C GLU A 273 -10.26 13.84 -16.10
N SER A 274 -9.74 15.03 -15.79
CA SER A 274 -8.53 15.28 -15.03
C SER A 274 -8.73 16.42 -14.03
N LEU A 275 -7.84 16.55 -13.05
CA LEU A 275 -7.86 17.66 -12.10
C LEU A 275 -6.96 18.77 -12.64
N ASP A 276 -7.55 19.73 -13.36
CA ASP A 276 -6.82 20.80 -14.05
C ASP A 276 -5.67 20.26 -14.92
N GLY A 277 -5.97 19.25 -15.76
CA GLY A 277 -5.00 18.58 -16.61
C GLY A 277 -4.10 17.56 -15.91
N LYS A 278 -4.28 17.33 -14.60
CA LYS A 278 -3.45 16.42 -13.79
C LYS A 278 -4.17 15.12 -13.49
N ALA A 279 -3.44 14.02 -13.54
CA ALA A 279 -3.95 12.70 -13.20
C ALA A 279 -4.05 12.51 -11.67
N PRO A 280 -5.24 12.21 -11.13
CA PRO A 280 -5.41 11.86 -9.72
C PRO A 280 -4.93 10.45 -9.40
N TYR A 281 -4.11 10.30 -8.35
CA TYR A 281 -3.73 9.03 -7.70
C TYR A 281 -3.28 7.89 -8.66
N MET A 282 -2.32 8.17 -9.56
CA MET A 282 -1.85 7.19 -10.56
C MET A 282 -1.33 5.88 -9.92
N GLN A 283 -1.92 4.74 -10.29
CA GLN A 283 -1.64 3.42 -9.67
C GLN A 283 -1.55 2.23 -10.64
N PRO A 284 -0.42 2.03 -11.32
CA PRO A 284 0.57 3.04 -11.70
C PRO A 284 0.08 3.92 -12.87
N ILE A 285 -1.13 3.67 -13.37
CA ILE A 285 -1.63 4.30 -14.58
C ILE A 285 -2.63 5.42 -14.33
N TYR A 286 -2.91 6.18 -15.38
CA TYR A 286 -4.14 6.91 -15.59
C TYR A 286 -4.61 6.74 -17.03
N PRO A 287 -5.81 6.18 -17.30
CA PRO A 287 -6.33 6.05 -18.65
C PRO A 287 -7.19 7.25 -19.07
N ARG A 288 -7.24 7.53 -20.37
CA ARG A 288 -8.35 8.25 -21.00
C ARG A 288 -9.23 7.26 -21.74
N LEU A 289 -10.29 6.83 -21.07
CA LEU A 289 -11.27 5.88 -21.58
C LEU A 289 -12.05 6.48 -22.75
N ASN A 290 -12.39 5.62 -23.72
CA ASN A 290 -13.31 6.02 -24.78
C ASN A 290 -14.78 5.87 -24.36
N GLY A 291 -15.66 6.51 -25.13
CA GLY A 291 -17.09 6.61 -24.84
C GLY A 291 -17.89 5.33 -25.13
N GLU A 292 -17.28 4.29 -25.70
CA GLU A 292 -17.96 3.01 -25.93
C GLU A 292 -18.17 2.23 -24.62
N LEU A 293 -17.34 2.51 -23.61
CA LEU A 293 -17.45 1.88 -22.29
C LEU A 293 -18.60 2.49 -21.47
N THR A 294 -19.82 2.01 -21.74
CA THR A 294 -21.02 2.42 -20.99
C THR A 294 -21.04 1.94 -19.53
N LYS A 295 -20.35 0.82 -19.23
CA LYS A 295 -20.22 0.26 -17.87
C LYS A 295 -18.76 0.08 -17.49
N ILE A 296 -18.22 1.10 -16.83
CA ILE A 296 -16.83 1.15 -16.38
C ILE A 296 -16.69 0.32 -15.10
N LYS A 297 -15.65 -0.51 -15.06
CA LYS A 297 -15.26 -1.36 -13.93
C LYS A 297 -13.92 -0.85 -13.38
N GLN A 298 -13.64 -1.17 -12.13
CA GLN A 298 -12.37 -0.82 -11.47
C GLN A 298 -11.12 -1.19 -12.28
N ARG A 299 -11.13 -2.36 -12.92
CA ARG A 299 -10.01 -2.82 -13.76
C ARG A 299 -9.79 -2.00 -15.02
N ASP A 300 -10.80 -1.29 -15.52
CA ASP A 300 -10.67 -0.42 -16.69
C ASP A 300 -9.92 0.86 -16.34
N VAL A 301 -9.94 1.22 -15.06
CA VAL A 301 -9.31 2.43 -14.54
C VAL A 301 -7.93 2.14 -13.94
N LEU A 302 -7.79 1.01 -13.24
CA LEU A 302 -6.60 0.68 -12.45
C LEU A 302 -5.79 -0.49 -13.01
N GLY A 303 -6.35 -1.26 -13.95
CA GLY A 303 -5.75 -2.51 -14.42
C GLY A 303 -5.59 -3.53 -13.29
N SER A 304 -4.47 -4.26 -13.29
CA SER A 304 -4.13 -5.24 -12.27
C SER A 304 -2.64 -5.29 -12.04
N PHE A 305 -2.23 -5.43 -10.77
CA PHE A 305 -0.82 -5.53 -10.41
C PHE A 305 -0.55 -6.58 -9.34
N ARG A 306 0.70 -7.03 -9.31
CA ARG A 306 1.25 -7.89 -8.29
C ARG A 306 2.65 -7.43 -7.93
N VAL A 307 2.91 -7.36 -6.63
CA VAL A 307 4.21 -7.03 -6.06
C VAL A 307 4.80 -8.26 -5.39
N LYS A 308 6.07 -8.58 -5.67
CA LYS A 308 6.82 -9.67 -5.04
C LYS A 308 8.17 -9.18 -4.55
N SER A 309 8.73 -9.83 -3.53
CA SER A 309 10.13 -9.60 -3.14
C SER A 309 11.08 -10.17 -4.20
N ASN A 310 12.16 -9.45 -4.54
CA ASN A 310 13.21 -9.97 -5.41
C ASN A 310 14.21 -10.87 -4.67
N GLN A 311 14.22 -10.84 -3.34
CA GLN A 311 15.07 -11.73 -2.57
C GLN A 311 14.41 -13.10 -2.48
N LEU A 312 15.02 -14.10 -3.13
CA LEU A 312 14.54 -15.48 -3.12
C LEU A 312 14.35 -16.00 -1.68
N ILE A 313 15.29 -15.68 -0.78
CA ILE A 313 15.22 -16.08 0.64
C ILE A 313 14.01 -15.43 1.32
N ASP A 314 13.78 -14.13 1.15
CA ASP A 314 12.62 -13.44 1.74
C ASP A 314 11.30 -14.00 1.18
N TYR A 315 11.24 -14.23 -0.13
CA TYR A 315 10.07 -14.84 -0.79
C TYR A 315 9.80 -16.25 -0.26
N VAL A 316 10.80 -17.14 -0.29
CA VAL A 316 10.66 -18.54 0.15
C VAL A 316 10.29 -18.59 1.62
N THR A 317 11.02 -17.88 2.49
CA THR A 317 10.72 -17.88 3.93
C THR A 317 9.34 -17.30 4.23
N SER A 318 8.91 -16.26 3.52
CA SER A 318 7.54 -15.70 3.67
C SER A 318 6.46 -16.70 3.22
N GLN A 319 6.63 -17.33 2.05
CA GLN A 319 5.68 -18.34 1.55
C GLN A 319 5.64 -19.57 2.46
N THR A 320 6.79 -20.13 2.84
CA THR A 320 6.87 -21.28 3.75
C THR A 320 6.18 -20.99 5.08
N LYS A 321 6.36 -19.78 5.64
CA LYS A 321 5.66 -19.36 6.87
C LYS A 321 4.14 -19.37 6.68
N ILE A 322 3.64 -18.80 5.58
CA ILE A 322 2.19 -18.73 5.28
C ILE A 322 1.62 -20.13 5.05
N PHE A 323 2.29 -20.98 4.28
CA PHE A 323 1.87 -22.36 4.04
C PHE A 323 1.87 -23.18 5.32
N ALA A 324 2.91 -23.07 6.15
CA ALA A 324 2.99 -23.77 7.43
C ALA A 324 1.83 -23.41 8.35
N PHE A 325 1.50 -22.12 8.47
CA PHE A 325 0.32 -21.68 9.22
C PHE A 325 -0.99 -22.23 8.65
N THR A 326 -1.15 -22.18 7.32
CA THR A 326 -2.38 -22.63 6.64
C THR A 326 -2.59 -24.14 6.80
N ILE A 327 -1.52 -24.93 6.65
CA ILE A 327 -1.53 -26.37 6.89
C ILE A 327 -1.89 -26.66 8.34
N ALA A 328 -1.21 -26.02 9.31
CA ALA A 328 -1.51 -26.20 10.73
C ALA A 328 -2.98 -25.90 11.05
N ALA A 329 -3.51 -24.77 10.55
CA ALA A 329 -4.91 -24.41 10.73
C ALA A 329 -5.86 -25.47 10.15
N ALA A 330 -5.59 -25.96 8.93
CA ALA A 330 -6.38 -27.02 8.30
C ALA A 330 -6.37 -28.32 9.11
N LEU A 331 -5.21 -28.74 9.63
CA LEU A 331 -5.07 -29.95 10.46
C LEU A 331 -5.79 -29.80 11.81
N ILE A 332 -5.74 -28.61 12.42
CA ILE A 332 -6.51 -28.31 13.64
C ILE A 332 -8.01 -28.41 13.36
N TYR A 333 -8.51 -27.81 12.27
CA TYR A 333 -9.92 -27.92 11.91
C TYR A 333 -10.35 -29.36 11.61
N LEU A 334 -9.50 -30.13 10.93
CA LEU A 334 -9.73 -31.55 10.71
C LEU A 334 -9.83 -32.31 12.05
N SER A 335 -8.89 -32.09 12.97
CA SER A 335 -8.91 -32.69 14.30
C SER A 335 -10.16 -32.32 15.09
N ILE A 336 -10.56 -31.04 15.08
CA ILE A 336 -11.81 -30.59 15.73
C ILE A 336 -13.02 -31.28 15.10
N GLY A 337 -13.08 -31.37 13.77
CA GLY A 337 -14.17 -32.03 13.05
C GLY A 337 -14.28 -33.51 13.40
N LEU A 338 -13.16 -34.23 13.38
CA LEU A 338 -13.12 -35.65 13.74
C LEU A 338 -13.61 -35.88 15.18
N ASN A 339 -13.18 -35.04 16.13
CA ASN A 339 -13.64 -35.09 17.51
C ASN A 339 -15.12 -34.75 17.65
N LEU A 340 -15.61 -33.72 16.95
CA LEU A 340 -17.01 -33.30 16.99
C LEU A 340 -17.96 -34.39 16.49
N PHE A 341 -17.53 -35.16 15.48
CA PHE A 341 -18.30 -36.26 14.91
C PHE A 341 -17.95 -37.63 15.53
N ASN A 342 -17.13 -37.67 16.59
CA ASN A 342 -16.66 -38.90 17.25
C ASN A 342 -16.08 -39.94 16.27
N ILE A 343 -15.37 -39.47 15.25
CA ILE A 343 -14.72 -40.33 14.26
C ILE A 343 -13.41 -40.85 14.86
N ALA A 344 -13.37 -42.13 15.23
CA ALA A 344 -12.18 -42.77 15.74
C ALA A 344 -11.14 -42.98 14.62
N LEU A 345 -9.89 -42.61 14.90
CA LEU A 345 -8.77 -42.81 14.01
C LEU A 345 -7.85 -43.93 14.53
N PRO A 346 -7.18 -44.69 13.64
CA PRO A 346 -6.07 -45.52 14.06
C PRO A 346 -5.00 -44.68 14.76
N SER A 347 -4.38 -45.21 15.81
CA SER A 347 -3.36 -44.51 16.63
C SER A 347 -2.21 -43.93 15.80
N MET A 348 -1.81 -44.63 14.74
CA MET A 348 -0.80 -44.16 13.79
C MET A 348 -1.24 -42.86 13.10
N PHE A 349 -2.50 -42.76 12.69
CA PHE A 349 -3.02 -41.58 11.99
C PHE A 349 -3.19 -40.40 12.94
N GLU A 350 -3.60 -40.62 14.20
CA GLU A 350 -3.62 -39.58 15.22
C GLU A 350 -2.23 -39.01 15.49
N THR A 351 -1.23 -39.88 15.59
CA THR A 351 0.17 -39.50 15.80
C THR A 351 0.69 -38.68 14.62
N VAL A 352 0.40 -39.10 13.39
CA VAL A 352 0.77 -38.36 12.17
C VAL A 352 0.06 -37.00 12.11
N LEU A 353 -1.24 -36.94 12.39
CA LEU A 353 -2.02 -35.71 12.37
C LEU A 353 -1.52 -34.69 13.40
N SER A 354 -1.29 -35.14 14.63
CA SER A 354 -0.75 -34.31 15.72
C SER A 354 0.69 -33.86 15.41
N GLY A 355 1.55 -34.79 14.99
CA GLY A 355 2.93 -34.51 14.64
C GLY A 355 3.06 -33.50 13.49
N ALA A 356 2.29 -33.69 12.41
CA ALA A 356 2.26 -32.75 11.29
C ALA A 356 1.79 -31.35 11.71
N THR A 357 0.80 -31.26 12.61
CA THR A 357 0.31 -29.99 13.17
C THR A 357 1.41 -29.29 13.95
N VAL A 358 2.07 -30.01 14.86
CA VAL A 358 3.14 -29.47 15.72
C VAL A 358 4.33 -29.00 14.88
N VAL A 359 4.76 -29.79 13.89
CA VAL A 359 5.86 -29.41 12.98
C VAL A 359 5.49 -28.16 12.18
N ALA A 360 4.28 -28.10 11.63
CA ALA A 360 3.83 -26.93 10.86
C ALA A 360 3.78 -25.65 11.72
N LEU A 361 3.28 -25.73 12.96
CA LEU A 361 3.29 -24.62 13.91
C LEU A 361 4.71 -24.22 14.33
N GLY A 362 5.61 -25.18 14.49
CA GLY A 362 7.02 -24.94 14.79
C GLY A 362 7.75 -24.20 13.67
N ILE A 363 7.55 -24.63 12.40
CA ILE A 363 8.08 -23.93 11.21
C ILE A 363 7.54 -22.50 11.14
N PHE A 364 6.23 -22.32 11.31
CA PHE A 364 5.61 -21.00 11.36
C PHE A 364 6.25 -20.12 12.44
N SER A 365 6.46 -20.67 13.63
CA SER A 365 7.02 -19.94 14.78
C SER A 365 8.48 -19.54 14.55
N LEU A 366 9.31 -20.47 14.09
CA LEU A 366 10.73 -20.21 13.81
C LEU A 366 10.87 -19.12 12.75
N LEU A 367 10.13 -19.21 11.65
CA LEU A 367 10.18 -18.21 10.58
C LEU A 367 9.63 -16.86 11.05
N THR A 368 8.57 -16.84 11.86
CA THR A 368 8.03 -15.60 12.45
C THR A 368 9.07 -14.92 13.35
N LEU A 369 9.82 -15.68 14.16
CA LEU A 369 10.86 -15.16 15.03
C LEU A 369 12.08 -14.63 14.26
N ILE A 370 12.61 -15.40 13.31
CA ILE A 370 13.75 -15.02 12.47
C ILE A 370 13.44 -13.75 11.68
N ARG A 371 12.23 -13.65 11.13
CA ARG A 371 11.77 -12.49 10.36
C ARG A 371 11.37 -11.30 11.25
N ARG A 372 11.36 -11.48 12.58
CA ARG A 372 10.94 -10.47 13.58
C ARG A 372 9.50 -9.97 13.38
N GLU A 373 8.61 -10.84 12.92
CA GLU A 373 7.24 -10.52 12.53
C GLU A 373 6.22 -10.78 13.66
N PHE A 374 6.53 -10.40 14.91
CA PHE A 374 5.73 -10.72 16.10
C PHE A 374 5.40 -9.54 17.03
N ASN A 375 4.21 -9.60 17.64
CA ASN A 375 3.83 -8.84 18.83
C ASN A 375 4.00 -9.73 20.08
N VAL A 376 3.81 -9.17 21.28
CA VAL A 376 3.97 -9.94 22.53
C VAL A 376 3.07 -11.19 22.58
N PRO A 377 1.77 -11.14 22.23
CA PRO A 377 0.93 -12.33 22.17
C PRO A 377 1.44 -13.40 21.19
N LEU A 378 1.82 -12.99 19.97
CA LEU A 378 2.31 -13.92 18.94
C LEU A 378 3.67 -14.50 19.33
N LEU A 379 4.52 -13.71 20.00
CA LEU A 379 5.80 -14.18 20.55
C LEU A 379 5.57 -15.30 21.57
N ILE A 380 4.67 -15.10 22.53
CA ILE A 380 4.32 -16.12 23.52
C ILE A 380 3.84 -17.39 22.81
N LEU A 381 2.95 -17.25 21.83
CA LEU A 381 2.43 -18.38 21.06
C LEU A 381 3.56 -19.10 20.28
N CYS A 382 4.45 -18.35 19.62
CA CYS A 382 5.58 -18.91 18.89
C CYS A 382 6.55 -19.67 19.81
N VAL A 383 6.79 -19.17 21.02
CA VAL A 383 7.62 -19.84 22.03
C VAL A 383 6.96 -21.14 22.47
N LEU A 384 5.65 -21.15 22.73
CA LEU A 384 4.92 -22.37 23.09
C LEU A 384 4.95 -23.42 21.98
N PHE A 385 4.74 -23.00 20.73
CA PHE A 385 4.81 -23.89 19.57
C PHE A 385 6.22 -24.43 19.32
N ALA A 386 7.25 -23.61 19.53
CA ALA A 386 8.64 -24.06 19.45
C ALA A 386 8.95 -25.13 20.51
N PHE A 387 8.50 -24.95 21.75
CA PHE A 387 8.65 -25.96 22.80
C PHE A 387 7.84 -27.23 22.50
N SER A 388 6.62 -27.10 21.98
CA SER A 388 5.82 -28.25 21.57
C SER A 388 6.51 -29.06 20.47
N MET A 389 7.10 -28.39 19.48
CA MET A 389 7.89 -29.04 18.43
C MET A 389 9.12 -29.75 18.98
N LEU A 390 9.89 -29.10 19.85
CA LEU A 390 11.05 -29.71 20.50
C LEU A 390 10.67 -30.95 21.32
N SER A 391 9.59 -30.86 22.10
CA SER A 391 9.09 -31.98 22.89
C SER A 391 8.66 -33.15 22.02
N PHE A 392 7.99 -32.89 20.90
CA PHE A 392 7.58 -33.93 19.96
C PHE A 392 8.78 -34.62 19.32
N ILE A 393 9.78 -33.86 18.86
CA ILE A 393 11.02 -34.39 18.27
C ILE A 393 11.78 -35.24 19.29
N MET A 394 11.92 -34.77 20.53
CA MET A 394 12.57 -35.54 21.60
C MET A 394 11.83 -36.84 21.89
N GLY A 395 10.49 -36.81 21.91
CA GLY A 395 9.66 -38.00 22.06
C GLY A 395 9.95 -39.05 20.98
N LEU A 396 10.01 -38.64 19.72
CA LEU A 396 10.35 -39.53 18.60
C LEU A 396 11.73 -40.17 18.76
N ILE A 397 12.74 -39.37 19.15
CA ILE A 397 14.11 -39.85 19.37
C ILE A 397 14.17 -40.87 20.52
N THR A 398 13.42 -40.64 21.60
CA THR A 398 13.39 -41.58 22.74
C THR A 398 12.58 -42.84 22.49
N SER A 399 11.73 -42.85 21.46
CA SER A 399 10.88 -43.98 21.08
C SER A 399 11.42 -44.83 19.93
N ALA A 400 12.50 -44.38 19.29
CA ALA A 400 13.26 -45.09 18.25
C ALA A 400 14.45 -45.81 18.89
#